data_AF-A0A2J8SDV7-F1
#
_entry.id   AF-A0A2J8SDV7-F1
#
_cell.length_a   1.000
_cell.length_b   1.000
_cell.length_c   1.000
_cell.angle_alpha   90.00
_cell.angle_beta   90.00
_cell.angle_gamma   90.00
#
_symmetry.space_group_name_H-M   'P 1'
#
loop_
_entity.id
_entity.type
_entity.pdbx_description
1 polymer ?
#
loop_
_entity_poly.entity_id
_entity_poly.type
_entity_poly.pdbx_seq_one_letter_code
_entity_poly.pdbx_strand_id
1 'polypeptide(L)'
;LAREWHKTTKMSAAGTYAWMAPEVIRLSLFSKSSDVWSFGVLLWELLTGEVPYREIDALAVAYGVAMNKLTLPIPSTCPEPFARLLEECWDPDPHGRPDFGSILKQLEVIEQSALFQMPLESFHSLQEDWKLEIQHMFDDLRTKEKALSIRSQSRPLQLWISGKDPMGPAPLQAPVSSPG
;
A
#
# COMPACT_ATOMS: atom_id res chain seq x y z
N LEU A 1 -34.66 -27.75 -11.05
CA LEU A 1 -33.28 -28.00 -11.52
C LEU A 1 -32.75 -26.72 -12.15
N ALA A 2 -32.37 -25.74 -11.33
CA ALA A 2 -31.86 -24.45 -11.81
C ALA A 2 -30.32 -24.52 -11.88
N ARG A 3 -29.77 -24.30 -13.08
CA ARG A 3 -28.35 -23.99 -13.26
C ARG A 3 -28.23 -22.47 -13.18
N GLU A 4 -28.01 -21.94 -11.98
CA GLU A 4 -27.64 -20.53 -11.83
C GLU A 4 -26.15 -20.38 -12.17
N TRP A 5 -25.94 -19.75 -13.33
CA TRP A 5 -24.65 -19.26 -13.78
C TRP A 5 -24.18 -18.19 -12.77
N HIS A 6 -23.22 -18.54 -11.90
CA HIS A 6 -22.60 -17.57 -11.00
C HIS A 6 -22.07 -16.41 -11.84
N LYS A 7 -22.66 -15.22 -11.66
CA LYS A 7 -22.05 -13.95 -12.01
C LYS A 7 -20.64 -13.96 -11.41
N THR A 8 -19.61 -14.08 -12.25
CA THR A 8 -18.26 -13.70 -11.83
C THR A 8 -18.35 -12.24 -11.44
N THR A 9 -18.28 -11.96 -10.14
CA THR A 9 -18.01 -10.63 -9.62
C THR A 9 -16.80 -10.13 -10.40
N LYS A 10 -16.90 -9.00 -11.10
CA LYS A 10 -15.69 -8.29 -11.57
C LYS A 10 -14.81 -8.15 -10.35
N MET A 11 -13.72 -8.90 -10.26
CA MET A 11 -12.74 -8.77 -9.19
C MET A 11 -12.17 -7.37 -9.34
N SER A 12 -12.69 -6.43 -8.54
CA SER A 12 -12.15 -5.10 -8.50
C SER A 12 -10.76 -5.23 -7.90
N ALA A 13 -9.71 -4.94 -8.67
CA ALA A 13 -8.32 -4.97 -8.21
C ALA A 13 -8.09 -4.03 -6.99
N ALA A 14 -9.04 -3.14 -6.70
CA ALA A 14 -9.07 -2.28 -5.52
C ALA A 14 -8.86 -3.04 -4.19
N GLY A 15 -9.34 -4.29 -4.07
CA GLY A 15 -9.10 -5.10 -2.87
C GLY A 15 -7.74 -5.81 -2.83
N THR A 16 -7.03 -5.89 -3.96
CA THR A 16 -5.81 -6.73 -4.08
C THR A 16 -4.52 -5.91 -3.93
N TYR A 17 -4.55 -4.59 -4.19
CA TYR A 17 -3.35 -3.75 -4.20
C TYR A 17 -2.53 -3.78 -2.90
N ALA A 18 -3.17 -4.00 -1.76
CA ALA A 18 -2.48 -4.07 -0.47
C ALA A 18 -1.44 -5.20 -0.39
N TRP A 19 -1.63 -6.29 -1.14
CA TRP A 19 -0.70 -7.43 -1.20
C TRP A 19 0.24 -7.38 -2.40
N MET A 20 0.04 -6.46 -3.34
CA MET A 20 0.78 -6.45 -4.60
C MET A 20 2.14 -5.75 -4.46
N ALA A 21 3.18 -6.37 -5.02
CA ALA A 21 4.51 -5.77 -5.08
C ALA A 21 4.53 -4.53 -6.00
N PRO A 22 5.45 -3.57 -5.79
CA PRO A 22 5.54 -2.34 -6.57
C PRO A 22 5.66 -2.59 -8.09
N GLU A 23 6.45 -3.58 -8.50
CA GLU A 23 6.64 -3.95 -9.91
C GLU A 23 5.40 -4.60 -10.54
N VAL A 24 4.59 -5.31 -9.75
CA VAL A 24 3.32 -5.88 -10.22
C VAL A 24 2.33 -4.75 -10.48
N ILE A 25 2.24 -3.77 -9.57
CA ILE A 25 1.34 -2.62 -9.73
C ILE A 25 1.76 -1.77 -10.95
N ARG A 26 3.06 -1.49 -11.11
CA ARG A 26 3.57 -0.63 -12.20
C ARG A 26 3.54 -1.30 -13.56
N LEU A 27 3.97 -2.56 -13.63
CA LEU A 27 4.34 -3.22 -14.90
C LEU A 27 3.64 -4.56 -15.11
N SER A 28 2.82 -5.03 -14.16
CA SER A 28 2.23 -6.38 -14.18
C SER A 28 3.30 -7.48 -14.32
N LEU A 29 4.49 -7.26 -13.76
CA LEU A 29 5.58 -8.22 -13.74
C LEU A 29 5.46 -9.13 -12.52
N PHE A 30 5.08 -10.38 -12.75
CA PHE A 30 4.96 -11.41 -11.72
C PHE A 30 6.21 -12.27 -11.68
N SER A 31 6.66 -12.61 -10.48
CA SER A 31 7.85 -13.41 -10.22
C SER A 31 7.74 -14.11 -8.86
N LYS A 32 8.65 -15.04 -8.57
CA LYS A 32 8.77 -15.59 -7.22
C LYS A 32 8.99 -14.50 -6.16
N SER A 33 9.71 -13.43 -6.51
CA SER A 33 9.95 -12.31 -5.62
C SER A 33 8.72 -11.43 -5.41
N SER A 34 7.79 -11.35 -6.36
CA SER A 34 6.50 -10.69 -6.11
C SER A 34 5.64 -11.48 -5.11
N ASP A 35 5.72 -12.82 -5.14
CA ASP A 35 5.04 -13.66 -4.15
C ASP A 35 5.64 -13.48 -2.75
N VAL A 36 6.96 -13.25 -2.65
CA VAL A 36 7.65 -12.93 -1.38
C VAL A 36 7.14 -11.63 -0.76
N TRP A 37 6.89 -10.61 -1.58
CA TRP A 37 6.28 -9.36 -1.09
C TRP A 37 4.89 -9.62 -0.49
N SER A 38 4.04 -10.34 -1.22
CA SER A 38 2.70 -10.71 -0.76
C SER A 38 2.75 -11.57 0.51
N PHE A 39 3.74 -12.46 0.62
CA PHE A 39 4.01 -13.22 1.83
C PHE A 39 4.38 -12.31 3.02
N GLY A 40 5.20 -11.29 2.82
CA GLY A 40 5.51 -10.30 3.86
C GLY A 40 4.26 -9.60 4.39
N VAL A 41 3.32 -9.24 3.50
CA VAL A 41 2.02 -8.68 3.89
C VAL A 41 1.21 -9.68 4.72
N LEU A 42 1.12 -10.94 4.29
CA LEU A 42 0.44 -11.99 5.06
C LEU A 42 1.07 -12.23 6.44
N LEU A 43 2.41 -12.22 6.52
CA LEU A 43 3.11 -12.37 7.79
C LEU A 43 2.80 -11.23 8.74
N TRP A 44 2.74 -9.99 8.23
CA TRP A 44 2.33 -8.83 9.00
C TRP A 44 0.90 -8.95 9.53
N GLU A 45 -0.04 -9.45 8.71
CA GLU A 45 -1.43 -9.71 9.15
C GLU A 45 -1.50 -10.74 10.26
N LEU A 46 -0.71 -11.82 10.17
CA LEU A 46 -0.66 -12.87 11.20
C LEU A 46 -0.11 -12.35 12.52
N LEU A 47 0.91 -11.49 12.47
CA LEU A 47 1.53 -10.92 13.67
C LEU A 47 0.63 -9.88 14.36
N THR A 48 0.03 -9.00 13.57
CA THR A 48 -0.70 -7.83 14.09
C THR A 48 -2.19 -8.10 14.28
N GLY A 49 -2.76 -9.03 13.52
CA GLY A 49 -4.21 -9.26 13.44
C GLY A 49 -4.97 -8.12 12.76
N GLU A 50 -4.27 -7.18 12.11
CA GLU A 50 -4.86 -6.01 11.47
C GLU A 50 -5.09 -6.22 9.96
N VAL A 51 -5.98 -5.41 9.40
CA VAL A 51 -6.22 -5.37 7.94
C VAL A 51 -5.19 -4.43 7.29
N PRO A 52 -4.44 -4.88 6.25
CA PRO A 52 -3.47 -4.05 5.57
C PRO A 52 -4.08 -2.76 5.04
N TYR A 53 -3.46 -1.63 5.37
CA TYR A 53 -3.90 -0.29 4.95
C TYR A 53 -5.39 -0.01 5.22
N ARG A 54 -5.89 -0.49 6.36
CA ARG A 54 -7.30 -0.38 6.75
C ARG A 54 -7.82 1.04 6.54
N GLU A 55 -8.92 1.14 5.79
CA GLU A 55 -9.66 2.38 5.51
C GLU A 55 -8.84 3.49 4.81
N ILE A 56 -7.73 3.14 4.17
CA ILE A 56 -7.01 3.99 3.22
C ILE A 56 -7.57 3.71 1.82
N ASP A 57 -7.65 4.74 0.97
CA ASP A 57 -8.12 4.56 -0.41
C ASP A 57 -7.21 3.61 -1.19
N ALA A 58 -7.81 2.64 -1.87
CA ALA A 58 -7.09 1.59 -2.58
C ALA A 58 -6.16 2.12 -3.69
N LEU A 59 -6.54 3.21 -4.36
CA LEU A 59 -5.69 3.83 -5.38
C LEU A 59 -4.54 4.60 -4.73
N ALA A 60 -4.77 5.23 -3.58
CA ALA A 60 -3.70 5.86 -2.81
C ALA A 60 -2.67 4.83 -2.33
N VAL A 61 -3.12 3.67 -1.85
CA VAL A 61 -2.25 2.52 -1.51
C VAL A 61 -1.48 2.08 -2.74
N ALA A 62 -2.17 1.80 -3.85
CA ALA A 62 -1.53 1.32 -5.08
C ALA A 62 -0.46 2.30 -5.57
N TYR A 63 -0.76 3.60 -5.58
CA TYR A 63 0.18 4.64 -5.99
C TYR A 63 1.36 4.75 -5.01
N GLY A 64 1.10 4.74 -3.70
CA GLY A 64 2.14 4.84 -2.67
C GLY A 64 3.13 3.68 -2.73
N VAL A 65 2.62 2.45 -2.86
CA VAL A 65 3.43 1.24 -3.00
C VAL A 65 4.19 1.26 -4.33
N ALA A 66 3.52 1.57 -5.45
CA ALA A 66 4.15 1.65 -6.76
C ALA A 66 5.30 2.68 -6.81
N MET A 67 5.24 3.76 -6.03
CA MET A 67 6.27 4.78 -5.95
C MET A 67 7.34 4.51 -4.87
N ASN A 68 7.30 3.34 -4.23
CA ASN A 68 8.16 2.96 -3.09
C ASN A 68 8.12 4.02 -1.98
N LYS A 69 6.94 4.60 -1.72
CA LYS A 69 6.69 5.61 -0.68
C LYS A 69 5.87 5.09 0.48
N LEU A 70 5.35 3.87 0.36
CA LEU A 70 4.46 3.26 1.32
C LEU A 70 4.79 1.78 1.46
N THR A 71 4.99 1.35 2.70
CA THR A 71 5.03 -0.04 3.17
C THR A 71 4.15 -0.13 4.41
N LEU A 72 3.80 -1.35 4.84
CA LEU A 72 3.05 -1.51 6.08
C LEU A 72 3.92 -1.11 7.27
N PRO A 73 3.36 -0.45 8.28
CA PRO A 73 4.12 -0.06 9.45
C PRO A 73 4.50 -1.28 10.30
N ILE A 74 5.76 -1.39 10.68
CA ILE A 74 6.23 -2.41 11.62
C ILE A 74 6.17 -1.80 13.03
N PRO A 75 5.42 -2.38 13.98
CA PRO A 75 5.33 -1.84 15.34
C PRO A 75 6.71 -1.74 16.01
N SER A 76 6.90 -0.68 16.78
CA SER A 76 8.18 -0.36 17.45
C SER A 76 8.72 -1.47 18.37
N THR A 77 7.83 -2.28 18.95
CA THR A 77 8.18 -3.38 19.86
C THR A 77 8.06 -4.76 19.19
N CYS A 78 7.91 -4.81 17.86
CA CYS A 78 7.99 -6.05 17.09
C CYS A 78 9.38 -6.71 17.31
N PRO A 79 9.47 -8.03 17.57
CA PRO A 79 10.76 -8.67 17.72
C PRO A 79 11.62 -8.52 16.48
N GLU A 80 12.87 -8.13 16.69
CA GLU A 80 13.86 -7.85 15.64
C GLU A 80 13.93 -8.91 14.53
N PRO A 81 13.90 -10.23 14.80
CA PRO A 81 13.88 -11.23 13.73
C PRO A 81 12.69 -11.13 12.78
N PHE A 82 11.50 -10.80 13.28
CA PHE A 82 10.30 -10.60 12.46
C PHE A 82 10.37 -9.26 11.72
N ALA A 83 10.78 -8.19 12.39
CA ALA A 83 10.94 -6.87 11.79
C ALA A 83 11.88 -6.95 10.58
N ARG A 84 13.05 -7.57 10.76
CA ARG A 84 14.02 -7.78 9.68
C ARG A 84 13.46 -8.60 8.53
N LEU A 85 12.78 -9.71 8.81
CA LEU A 85 12.20 -10.55 7.77
C LEU A 85 11.14 -9.80 6.95
N LEU A 86 10.32 -8.97 7.60
CA LEU A 86 9.34 -8.11 6.92
C LEU A 86 10.04 -7.07 6.04
N GLU A 87 11.06 -6.39 6.55
CA GLU A 87 11.87 -5.42 5.79
C GLU A 87 12.52 -6.05 4.56
N GLU A 88 13.12 -7.23 4.70
CA GLU A 88 13.72 -8.00 3.60
C GLU A 88 12.66 -8.42 2.55
N CYS A 89 11.47 -8.83 2.98
CA CYS A 89 10.38 -9.17 2.06
C CYS A 89 9.87 -7.96 1.28
N TRP A 90 10.01 -6.75 1.84
CA TRP A 90 9.56 -5.49 1.24
C TRP A 90 10.70 -4.68 0.60
N ASP A 91 11.81 -5.33 0.23
CA ASP A 91 12.86 -4.66 -0.54
C ASP A 91 12.29 -4.11 -1.87
N PRO A 92 12.53 -2.81 -2.18
CA PRO A 92 12.11 -2.22 -3.45
C PRO A 92 12.67 -2.91 -4.70
N ASP A 93 13.88 -3.48 -4.60
CA ASP A 93 14.48 -4.33 -5.62
C ASP A 93 13.97 -5.78 -5.46
N PRO A 94 13.25 -6.34 -6.44
CA PRO A 94 12.80 -7.72 -6.39
C PRO A 94 13.94 -8.74 -6.24
N HIS A 95 15.18 -8.39 -6.58
CA HIS A 95 16.36 -9.25 -6.40
C HIS A 95 16.97 -9.16 -5.00
N GLY A 96 16.66 -8.11 -4.23
CA GLY A 96 17.08 -7.98 -2.83
C GLY A 96 16.25 -8.84 -1.86
N ARG A 97 15.08 -9.31 -2.32
CA ARG A 97 14.16 -10.11 -1.49
C ARG A 97 14.65 -11.54 -1.30
N PRO A 98 14.45 -12.14 -0.10
CA PRO A 98 14.86 -13.50 0.18
C PRO A 98 14.01 -14.50 -0.61
N ASP A 99 14.59 -15.65 -0.99
CA ASP A 99 13.79 -16.76 -1.49
C ASP A 99 13.07 -17.49 -0.35
N PHE A 100 12.02 -18.26 -0.68
CA PHE A 100 11.27 -19.01 0.34
C PHE A 100 12.12 -20.02 1.14
N GLY A 101 13.22 -20.51 0.56
CA GLY A 101 14.14 -21.39 1.30
C GLY A 101 14.89 -20.64 2.40
N SER A 102 15.26 -19.39 2.13
CA SER A 102 15.89 -18.49 3.08
C SER A 102 14.89 -18.01 4.13
N ILE A 103 13.66 -17.68 3.72
CA ILE A 103 12.55 -17.34 4.63
C ILE A 103 12.31 -18.49 5.61
N LEU A 104 12.23 -19.74 5.12
CA LEU A 104 12.00 -20.89 5.99
C LEU A 104 13.09 -21.04 7.06
N LYS A 105 14.36 -20.90 6.69
CA LYS A 105 15.47 -20.93 7.65
C LYS A 105 15.37 -19.83 8.70
N GLN A 106 14.97 -18.62 8.29
CA GLN A 106 14.74 -17.52 9.23
C GLN A 106 13.57 -17.84 10.17
N LEU A 107 12.47 -18.40 9.65
CA LEU A 107 11.33 -18.82 10.47
C LEU A 107 11.68 -19.91 11.48
N GLU A 108 12.52 -20.89 11.12
CA GLU A 108 13.02 -21.92 12.03
C GLU A 108 13.83 -21.31 13.20
N VAL A 109 14.61 -20.25 12.93
CA VAL A 109 15.32 -19.51 13.98
C VAL A 109 14.34 -18.70 14.85
N ILE A 110 13.34 -18.10 14.22
CA ILE A 110 12.31 -17.31 14.90
C ILE A 110 11.45 -18.18 15.83
N GLU A 111 11.14 -19.41 15.43
CA GLU A 111 10.42 -20.39 16.27
C GLU A 111 11.13 -20.63 17.60
N GLN A 112 12.46 -20.52 17.64
CA GLN A 112 13.26 -20.69 18.84
C GLN A 112 13.33 -19.41 19.70
N SER A 113 12.76 -18.29 19.24
CA SER A 113 12.81 -17.00 19.93
C SER A 113 11.85 -16.92 21.12
N ALA A 114 12.07 -15.91 21.96
CA ALA A 114 11.26 -15.68 23.16
C ALA A 114 9.77 -15.42 22.85
N LEU A 115 9.41 -14.98 21.63
CA LEU A 115 8.02 -14.76 21.26
C LEU A 115 7.22 -16.06 21.30
N PHE A 116 7.76 -17.17 20.82
CA PHE A 116 7.06 -18.47 20.82
C PHE A 116 7.09 -19.15 22.20
N GLN A 117 7.91 -18.66 23.12
CA GLN A 117 7.99 -19.14 24.50
C GLN A 117 7.11 -18.30 25.44
N MET A 118 6.54 -17.19 24.98
CA MET A 118 5.80 -16.26 25.82
C MET A 118 4.38 -16.77 26.13
N PRO A 119 3.83 -16.47 27.32
CA PRO A 119 2.44 -16.78 27.61
C PRO A 119 1.50 -16.07 26.64
N LEU A 120 0.41 -16.75 26.26
CA LEU A 120 -0.55 -16.24 25.28
C LEU A 120 -1.16 -14.88 25.68
N GLU A 121 -1.44 -14.68 26.98
CA GLU A 121 -1.96 -13.41 27.49
C GLU A 121 -0.97 -12.25 27.30
N SER A 122 0.33 -12.52 27.46
CA SER A 122 1.39 -11.53 27.22
C SER A 122 1.49 -11.17 25.75
N PHE A 123 1.37 -12.16 24.85
CA PHE A 123 1.32 -11.90 23.41
C PHE A 123 0.10 -11.06 23.04
N HIS A 124 -1.09 -11.38 23.56
CA HIS A 124 -2.29 -10.60 23.26
C HIS A 124 -2.19 -9.16 23.75
N SER A 125 -1.65 -8.92 24.95
CA SER A 125 -1.42 -7.56 25.44
C SER A 125 -0.50 -6.79 24.50
N LEU A 126 0.61 -7.39 24.08
CA LEU A 126 1.56 -6.80 23.13
C LEU A 126 0.91 -6.53 21.76
N GLN A 127 0.09 -7.46 21.27
CA GLN A 127 -0.63 -7.33 20.02
C GLN A 127 -1.66 -6.20 20.07
N GLU A 128 -2.36 -5.99 21.18
CA GLU A 128 -3.28 -4.85 21.34
C GLU A 128 -2.53 -3.51 21.32
N ASP A 129 -1.35 -3.43 21.94
CA ASP A 129 -0.50 -2.24 21.85
C ASP A 129 -0.09 -1.97 20.39
N TRP A 130 0.28 -3.02 19.64
CA TRP A 130 0.60 -2.90 18.22
C TRP A 130 -0.59 -2.40 17.39
N LYS A 131 -1.80 -2.89 17.66
CA LYS A 131 -3.02 -2.43 16.95
C LYS A 131 -3.23 -0.94 17.13
N LEU A 132 -3.08 -0.43 18.34
CA LEU A 132 -3.19 1.01 18.63
C LEU A 132 -2.11 1.82 17.89
N GLU A 133 -0.87 1.35 17.89
CA GLU A 133 0.25 1.98 17.19
C GLU A 133 -0.03 2.06 15.67
N ILE A 134 -0.45 0.94 15.08
CA ILE A 134 -0.79 0.81 13.65
C ILE A 134 -1.96 1.72 13.27
N GLN A 135 -3.02 1.73 14.08
CA GLN A 135 -4.17 2.60 13.84
C GLN A 135 -3.77 4.07 13.81
N HIS A 136 -2.95 4.51 14.78
CA HIS A 136 -2.45 5.88 14.81
C HIS A 136 -1.61 6.21 13.56
N MET A 137 -0.76 5.28 13.11
CA MET A 137 0.03 5.45 11.88
C MET A 137 -0.85 5.55 10.62
N PHE A 138 -1.92 4.76 10.51
CA PHE A 138 -2.86 4.85 9.39
C PHE A 138 -3.68 6.14 9.41
N ASP A 139 -4.09 6.62 10.59
CA ASP A 139 -4.78 7.91 10.71
C ASP A 139 -3.89 9.10 10.31
N ASP A 140 -2.60 9.04 10.65
CA ASP A 140 -1.60 10.01 10.19
C ASP A 140 -1.44 10.00 8.66
N LEU A 141 -1.37 8.82 8.06
CA LEU A 141 -1.29 8.66 6.61
C LEU A 141 -2.52 9.25 5.91
N ARG A 142 -3.72 8.96 6.44
CA ARG A 142 -4.99 9.49 5.92
C ARG A 142 -5.08 11.01 6.04
N THR A 143 -4.60 11.56 7.15
CA THR A 143 -4.57 13.01 7.36
C THR A 143 -3.62 13.69 6.38
N LYS A 144 -2.44 13.10 6.14
CA LYS A 144 -1.49 13.58 5.13
C LYS A 144 -2.08 13.50 3.71
N GLU A 145 -2.77 12.42 3.37
CA GLU A 145 -3.45 12.26 2.08
C GLU A 145 -4.50 13.37 1.86
N LYS A 146 -5.39 13.60 2.84
CA LYS A 146 -6.40 14.67 2.78
C LYS A 146 -5.77 16.05 2.65
N ALA A 147 -4.71 16.34 3.40
CA ALA A 147 -3.99 17.61 3.31
C ALA A 147 -3.34 17.82 1.93
N LEU A 148 -2.75 16.77 1.35
CA LEU A 148 -2.20 16.81 -0.01
C LEU A 148 -3.29 17.02 -1.07
N SER A 149 -4.44 16.35 -0.92
CA SER A 149 -5.59 16.51 -1.80
C SER A 149 -6.14 17.94 -1.74
N ILE A 150 -6.37 18.49 -0.54
CA ILE A 150 -6.82 19.88 -0.35
C ILE A 150 -5.81 20.86 -0.94
N ARG A 151 -4.50 20.66 -0.73
CA ARG A 151 -3.47 21.52 -1.30
C ARG A 151 -3.44 21.44 -2.83
N SER A 152 -3.65 20.26 -3.41
CA SER A 152 -3.73 20.07 -4.86
C SER A 152 -4.96 20.75 -5.47
N GLN A 153 -6.10 20.74 -4.78
CA GLN A 153 -7.33 21.43 -5.19
C GLN A 153 -7.27 22.94 -4.94
N SER A 154 -6.51 23.35 -3.91
CA SER A 154 -6.28 24.76 -3.57
C SER A 154 -5.26 25.42 -4.50
N ARG A 155 -4.38 24.67 -5.18
CA ARG A 155 -3.44 25.21 -6.17
C ARG A 155 -4.15 25.91 -7.34
N PRO A 156 -5.17 25.32 -7.98
CA PRO A 156 -6.03 26.01 -8.94
C PRO A 156 -6.68 27.26 -8.35
N LEU A 157 -7.27 27.18 -7.15
CA LEU A 157 -7.91 28.32 -6.50
C LEU A 157 -6.92 29.45 -6.15
N GLN A 158 -5.70 29.10 -5.74
CA GLN A 158 -4.62 30.06 -5.50
C GLN A 158 -4.12 30.71 -6.79
N LEU A 159 -4.07 29.98 -7.91
CA LEU A 159 -3.73 30.53 -9.22
C LEU A 159 -4.81 31.52 -9.72
N TRP A 160 -6.09 31.20 -9.49
CA TRP A 160 -7.22 32.11 -9.73
C TRP A 160 -7.15 33.37 -8.84
N ILE A 161 -6.93 33.20 -7.53
CA ILE A 161 -6.80 34.32 -6.57
C ILE A 161 -5.56 35.18 -6.88
N SER A 162 -4.48 34.57 -7.38
CA SER A 162 -3.25 35.26 -7.78
C SER A 162 -3.33 35.91 -9.17
N GLY A 163 -4.49 35.85 -9.86
CA GLY A 163 -4.71 36.53 -11.14
C GLY A 163 -3.88 35.99 -12.31
N LYS A 164 -3.45 34.72 -12.28
CA LYS A 164 -2.80 34.04 -13.42
C LYS A 164 -3.81 33.09 -14.07
N ASP A 165 -4.63 33.62 -14.96
CA ASP A 165 -5.53 32.82 -15.81
C ASP A 165 -4.72 31.94 -16.79
N PRO A 166 -4.94 30.60 -16.85
CA PRO A 166 -4.30 29.74 -17.85
C PRO A 166 -5.09 29.66 -19.17
N MET A 167 -6.14 30.45 -19.38
CA MET A 167 -6.85 30.50 -20.66
C MET A 167 -7.18 31.94 -21.03
N GLY A 168 -6.36 32.53 -21.90
CA GLY A 168 -6.79 33.66 -22.73
C GLY A 168 -7.90 33.21 -23.69
N PRO A 169 -8.82 34.10 -24.09
CA PRO A 169 -9.95 33.73 -24.93
C PRO A 169 -9.45 33.22 -26.29
N ALA A 170 -10.06 32.13 -26.77
CA ALA A 170 -9.81 31.61 -28.11
C ALA A 170 -10.06 32.72 -29.16
N PRO A 171 -9.19 32.89 -30.17
CA PRO A 171 -9.41 33.89 -31.20
C PRO A 171 -10.68 33.53 -32.00
N LEU A 172 -11.63 34.46 -32.07
CA LEU A 172 -12.72 34.40 -33.06
C LEU A 172 -12.11 34.36 -34.46
N GLN A 173 -12.31 33.27 -35.18
CA GLN A 173 -12.03 33.22 -36.62
C GLN A 173 -13.05 34.11 -37.34
N ALA A 174 -12.55 35.14 -38.03
CA ALA A 174 -13.35 35.93 -38.97
C ALA A 174 -13.64 35.11 -40.24
N PRO A 175 -14.80 35.31 -40.90
CA PRO A 175 -15.13 34.60 -42.13
C PRO A 175 -14.21 35.03 -43.28
N VAL A 176 -13.70 34.04 -44.02
CA VAL A 176 -12.83 34.21 -45.18
C VAL A 176 -13.68 34.66 -46.36
N SER A 177 -13.44 35.87 -46.87
CA SER A 177 -13.98 36.35 -48.14
C SER A 177 -13.22 35.69 -49.30
N SER A 178 -13.90 34.89 -50.12
CA SER A 178 -13.37 34.39 -51.39
C SER A 178 -13.30 35.51 -52.45
N PRO A 179 -12.26 35.55 -53.30
CA PRO A 179 -12.33 36.22 -54.59
C PRO A 179 -12.53 35.19 -55.72
N GLY A 180 -13.49 35.45 -56.61
CA GLY A 180 -13.74 34.68 -57.83
C GLY A 180 -15.20 34.64 -58.21
#